data_AF-A0A9W9S2S5-F1
#
_entry.id   AF-A0A9W9S2S5-F1
#
_cell.length_a   1.000
_cell.length_b   1.000
_cell.length_c   1.000
_cell.angle_alpha   90.00
_cell.angle_beta   90.00
_cell.angle_gamma   90.00
#
_symmetry.space_group_name_H-M   'P 1'
#
loop_
_entity.id
_entity.type
_entity.pdbx_description
1 polymer ?
#
loop_
_entity_poly.entity_id
_entity_poly.type
_entity_poly.pdbx_seq_one_letter_code
_entity_poly.pdbx_strand_id
1 'polypeptide(L)'
;MFPETFPIASNLSISCFVSENARNAAQNSWWLDEGTIILKTFNSKRIRQVIRYRPFHDDGYPRMCLLDRAKAFLTALVEFGGHESPESLSPEQMVGKIFLHSTTPFRPVQCDWSPTPACSQDAQPIAEAIEVQSHYHFKIIPFAEIVRVYLGYNTDATDWILKQHSVLCETITQHLRHHPEQISLYTEVEKVQFNFHSAIFWIPLIEILSRSYKPKARLPTEL
;
A
#
# COMPACT_ATOMS: atom_id res chain seq x y z
N MET A 1 9.73 34.92 -13.45
CA MET A 1 10.30 34.87 -12.09
C MET A 1 9.28 34.13 -11.22
N PHE A 2 9.43 32.81 -11.08
CA PHE A 2 8.51 32.01 -10.26
C PHE A 2 9.07 31.93 -8.85
N PRO A 3 8.26 32.12 -7.80
CA PRO A 3 8.75 31.99 -6.43
C PRO A 3 9.04 30.52 -6.13
N GLU A 4 10.19 30.31 -5.50
CA GLU A 4 10.66 29.03 -5.00
C GLU A 4 9.74 28.47 -3.91
N THR A 5 9.69 27.13 -3.88
CA THR A 5 9.19 26.28 -2.78
C THR A 5 7.71 26.46 -2.38
N PHE A 6 6.86 25.56 -2.88
CA PHE A 6 5.56 25.29 -2.26
C PHE A 6 5.63 23.94 -1.52
N PRO A 7 5.24 23.88 -0.23
CA PRO A 7 5.26 22.64 0.53
C PRO A 7 4.19 21.69 0.00
N ILE A 8 4.61 20.45 -0.25
CA ILE A 8 3.74 19.35 -0.65
C ILE A 8 2.88 18.97 0.57
N ALA A 9 1.64 19.44 0.60
CA ALA A 9 0.65 19.05 1.61
C ALA A 9 -0.17 17.83 1.15
N SER A 10 0.50 16.76 0.69
CA SER A 10 -0.18 15.57 0.12
C SER A 10 -0.45 14.44 1.14
N ASN A 11 -0.14 14.63 2.42
CA ASN A 11 -0.21 13.55 3.42
C ASN A 11 -1.54 13.46 4.19
N LEU A 12 -2.50 14.36 3.96
CA LEU A 12 -3.61 14.53 4.89
C LEU A 12 -4.83 13.66 4.58
N SER A 13 -5.19 13.37 3.32
CA SER A 13 -6.53 12.82 3.07
C SER A 13 -6.65 11.29 3.23
N ILE A 14 -5.65 10.51 2.82
CA ILE A 14 -5.65 9.04 3.03
C ILE A 14 -5.13 8.69 4.43
N SER A 15 -4.13 9.43 4.95
CA SER A 15 -3.62 9.16 6.29
C SER A 15 -4.64 9.50 7.39
N CYS A 16 -5.47 10.53 7.23
CA CYS A 16 -6.52 10.85 8.22
C CYS A 16 -7.61 9.77 8.29
N PHE A 17 -8.07 9.20 7.16
CA PHE A 17 -9.12 8.18 7.16
C PHE A 17 -8.65 6.84 7.74
N VAL A 18 -7.38 6.49 7.53
CA VAL A 18 -6.74 5.29 8.10
C VAL A 18 -6.38 5.50 9.58
N SER A 19 -5.86 6.68 9.95
CA SER A 19 -5.36 6.99 11.30
C SER A 19 -6.43 7.03 12.39
N GLU A 20 -7.61 7.61 12.10
CA GLU A 20 -8.66 7.82 13.10
C GLU A 20 -9.40 6.52 13.46
N ASN A 21 -9.60 5.63 12.47
CA ASN A 21 -10.17 4.30 12.69
C ASN A 21 -9.15 3.32 13.29
N ALA A 22 -7.88 3.40 12.88
CA ALA A 22 -6.78 2.60 13.42
C ALA A 22 -6.54 2.82 14.92
N ARG A 23 -6.58 4.08 15.37
CA ARG A 23 -6.35 4.45 16.77
C ARG A 23 -7.42 3.93 17.72
N ASN A 24 -8.68 3.93 17.30
CA ASN A 24 -9.80 3.45 18.12
C ASN A 24 -9.89 1.91 18.14
N ALA A 25 -9.44 1.25 17.07
CA ALA A 25 -9.40 -0.21 16.95
C ALA A 25 -8.41 -0.85 17.96
N ALA A 26 -7.22 -0.27 18.12
CA ALA A 26 -6.15 -0.83 18.95
C ALA A 26 -6.51 -1.03 20.44
N GLN A 27 -7.42 -0.21 20.99
CA GLN A 27 -7.72 -0.21 22.43
C GLN A 27 -8.72 -1.29 22.90
N ASN A 28 -9.44 -1.97 22.00
CA ASN A 28 -10.38 -3.08 22.32
C ASN A 28 -10.33 -4.18 21.23
N SER A 29 -9.12 -4.67 20.96
CA SER A 29 -8.83 -5.52 19.81
C SER A 29 -9.18 -7.00 20.06
N TRP A 30 -10.46 -7.38 20.00
CA TRP A 30 -10.91 -8.78 20.18
C TRP A 30 -10.16 -9.81 19.30
N TRP A 31 -9.62 -9.36 18.15
CA TRP A 31 -8.79 -10.20 17.26
C TRP A 31 -7.45 -10.63 17.88
N LEU A 32 -6.91 -9.89 18.85
CA LEU A 32 -5.69 -10.27 19.57
C LEU A 32 -5.97 -11.44 20.53
N ASP A 33 -7.12 -11.41 21.21
CA ASP A 33 -7.55 -12.49 22.09
C ASP A 33 -7.80 -13.77 21.29
N GLU A 34 -8.55 -13.67 20.18
CA GLU A 34 -8.79 -14.78 19.26
C GLU A 34 -7.48 -15.32 18.64
N GLY A 35 -6.59 -14.42 18.20
CA GLY A 35 -5.26 -14.79 17.70
C GLY A 35 -4.45 -15.56 18.74
N THR A 36 -4.49 -15.12 20.00
CA THR A 36 -3.83 -15.76 21.13
C THR A 36 -4.38 -17.15 21.41
N ILE A 37 -5.71 -17.29 21.42
CA ILE A 37 -6.38 -18.58 21.57
C ILE A 37 -5.92 -19.53 20.46
N ILE A 38 -5.97 -19.08 19.20
CA ILE A 38 -5.56 -19.87 18.03
C ILE A 38 -4.11 -20.34 18.15
N LEU A 39 -3.17 -19.45 18.52
CA LEU A 39 -1.76 -19.80 18.72
C LEU A 39 -1.56 -20.89 19.78
N LYS A 40 -2.46 -20.98 20.76
CA LYS A 40 -2.44 -22.00 21.82
C LYS A 40 -3.23 -23.26 21.47
N THR A 41 -4.01 -23.27 20.40
CA THR A 41 -4.69 -24.50 19.92
C THR A 41 -3.74 -25.50 19.26
N PHE A 42 -4.25 -26.68 18.88
CA PHE A 42 -3.51 -27.69 18.11
C PHE A 42 -3.82 -27.65 16.60
N ASN A 43 -4.46 -26.59 16.10
CA ASN A 43 -4.83 -26.48 14.70
C ASN A 43 -3.71 -25.79 13.89
N SER A 44 -2.85 -26.59 13.27
CA SER A 44 -1.70 -26.11 12.48
C SER A 44 -2.10 -25.13 11.37
N LYS A 45 -3.21 -25.38 10.65
CA LYS A 45 -3.71 -24.51 9.58
C LYS A 45 -4.10 -23.13 10.12
N ARG A 46 -4.82 -23.08 11.23
CA ARG A 46 -5.25 -21.81 11.85
C ARG A 46 -4.07 -21.03 12.42
N ILE A 47 -3.11 -21.71 13.05
CA ILE A 47 -1.86 -21.10 13.54
C ILE A 47 -1.13 -20.41 12.38
N ARG A 48 -0.95 -21.10 11.25
CA ARG A 48 -0.31 -20.52 10.06
C ARG A 48 -1.08 -19.33 9.51
N GLN A 49 -2.41 -19.33 9.55
CA GLN A 49 -3.22 -18.17 9.13
C GLN A 49 -2.99 -16.96 10.05
N VAL A 50 -2.95 -17.17 11.37
CA VAL A 50 -2.64 -16.10 12.32
C VAL A 50 -1.25 -15.54 12.07
N ILE A 51 -0.26 -16.40 11.83
CA ILE A 51 1.10 -15.96 11.48
C ILE A 51 1.11 -15.24 10.12
N ARG A 52 0.35 -15.70 9.13
CA ARG A 52 0.27 -15.09 7.79
C ARG A 52 -0.32 -13.68 7.83
N TYR A 53 -1.43 -13.52 8.54
CA TYR A 53 -2.16 -12.24 8.59
C TYR A 53 -1.64 -11.28 9.65
N ARG A 54 -0.76 -11.75 10.54
CA ARG A 54 -0.04 -10.95 11.53
C ARG A 54 -0.96 -9.95 12.25
N PRO A 55 -1.99 -10.42 12.98
CA PRO A 55 -2.91 -9.54 13.70
C PRO A 55 -2.24 -8.81 14.87
N PHE A 56 -1.07 -9.29 15.29
CA PHE A 56 -0.24 -8.70 16.31
C PHE A 56 0.63 -7.56 15.74
N HIS A 57 0.98 -6.63 16.62
CA HIS A 57 1.84 -5.50 16.27
C HIS A 57 3.19 -5.98 15.69
N ASP A 58 3.83 -6.91 16.39
CA ASP A 58 5.08 -7.57 15.99
C ASP A 58 5.00 -9.10 16.13
N ASP A 59 6.05 -9.77 15.64
CA ASP A 59 6.16 -11.22 15.67
C ASP A 59 6.60 -11.77 17.05
N GLY A 60 6.98 -10.92 18.00
CA GLY A 60 7.56 -11.32 19.28
C GLY A 60 6.61 -12.17 20.12
N TYR A 61 5.38 -11.69 20.31
CA TYR A 61 4.37 -12.42 21.09
C TYR A 61 3.99 -13.77 20.45
N PRO A 62 3.66 -13.83 19.14
CA PRO A 62 3.45 -15.10 18.45
C PRO A 62 4.63 -16.07 18.52
N ARG A 63 5.88 -15.58 18.40
CA ARG A 63 7.09 -16.40 18.54
C ARG A 63 7.20 -17.00 19.92
N MET A 64 7.03 -16.19 20.96
CA MET A 64 7.03 -16.64 22.36
C MET A 64 5.98 -17.74 22.58
N CYS A 65 4.76 -17.55 22.10
CA CYS A 65 3.69 -18.55 22.20
C CYS A 65 4.04 -19.90 21.54
N LEU A 66 4.80 -19.88 20.44
CA LEU A 66 5.26 -21.10 19.79
C LEU A 66 6.47 -21.73 20.50
N LEU A 67 7.37 -20.93 21.05
CA LEU A 67 8.53 -21.43 21.80
C LEU A 67 8.11 -22.16 23.09
N ASP A 68 7.00 -21.77 23.70
CA ASP A 68 6.40 -22.47 24.85
C ASP A 68 5.79 -23.85 24.49
N ARG A 69 5.75 -24.21 23.20
CA ARG A 69 5.17 -25.49 22.75
C ARG A 69 6.21 -26.61 22.78
N ALA A 70 5.72 -27.83 22.98
CA ALA A 70 6.56 -29.02 22.88
C ALA A 70 7.21 -29.15 21.49
N LYS A 71 8.49 -29.55 21.44
CA LYS A 71 9.26 -29.72 20.19
C LYS A 71 8.53 -30.60 19.16
N ALA A 72 7.88 -31.69 19.59
CA ALA A 72 7.11 -32.57 18.71
C ALA A 72 5.98 -31.84 17.96
N PHE A 73 5.34 -30.85 18.59
CA PHE A 73 4.31 -30.04 17.95
C PHE A 73 4.90 -29.07 16.91
N LEU A 74 6.05 -28.46 17.23
CA LEU A 74 6.79 -27.61 16.29
C LEU A 74 7.26 -28.41 15.07
N THR A 75 7.73 -29.64 15.27
CA THR A 75 8.07 -30.57 14.19
C THR A 75 6.90 -30.78 13.24
N ALA A 76 5.72 -31.15 13.74
CA ALA A 76 4.52 -31.33 12.91
C ALA A 76 4.09 -30.05 12.18
N LEU A 77 4.30 -28.89 12.82
CA LEU A 77 4.08 -27.59 12.19
C LEU A 77 5.09 -27.30 11.08
N VAL A 78 6.34 -27.73 11.18
CA VAL A 78 7.38 -27.52 10.14
C VAL A 78 7.21 -28.48 8.97
N GLU A 79 6.95 -29.77 9.23
CA GLU A 79 6.84 -30.83 8.20
C GLU A 79 5.78 -30.56 7.14
N PHE A 80 4.71 -29.85 7.51
CA PHE A 80 3.70 -29.37 6.56
C PHE A 80 4.20 -28.30 5.58
N GLY A 81 5.47 -27.88 5.66
CA GLY A 81 6.07 -26.78 4.89
C GLY A 81 7.35 -27.10 4.09
N GLY A 82 7.93 -28.31 4.17
CA GLY A 82 9.13 -28.66 3.39
C GLY A 82 9.91 -29.90 3.87
N HIS A 83 10.89 -30.32 3.08
CA HIS A 83 11.59 -31.62 3.11
C HIS A 83 12.82 -31.74 4.05
N GLU A 84 13.19 -30.72 4.81
CA GLU A 84 14.37 -30.82 5.70
C GLU A 84 14.02 -31.55 6.99
N SER A 85 14.87 -32.50 7.40
CA SER A 85 14.64 -33.29 8.62
C SER A 85 14.54 -32.36 9.84
N PRO A 86 13.37 -32.28 10.50
CA PRO A 86 13.13 -31.39 11.63
C PRO A 86 13.89 -31.82 12.90
N GLU A 87 14.46 -33.02 12.93
CA GLU A 87 15.06 -33.59 14.14
C GLU A 87 16.31 -32.81 14.64
N SER A 88 17.07 -32.21 13.71
CA SER A 88 18.30 -31.46 14.02
C SER A 88 18.07 -29.99 14.41
N LEU A 89 16.86 -29.46 14.27
CA LEU A 89 16.57 -28.04 14.50
C LEU A 89 16.32 -27.75 15.98
N SER A 90 16.81 -26.58 16.44
CA SER A 90 16.40 -26.01 17.72
C SER A 90 14.95 -25.49 17.63
N PRO A 91 14.22 -25.37 18.76
CA PRO A 91 12.88 -24.77 18.78
C PRO A 91 12.82 -23.39 18.12
N GLU A 92 13.85 -22.55 18.31
CA GLU A 92 13.95 -21.22 17.71
C GLU A 92 14.08 -21.29 16.19
N GLN A 93 14.88 -22.22 15.68
CA GLN A 93 15.03 -22.45 14.24
C GLN A 93 13.73 -22.97 13.63
N MET A 94 13.02 -23.87 14.32
CA MET A 94 11.71 -24.37 13.89
C MET A 94 10.69 -23.23 13.80
N VAL A 95 10.61 -22.38 14.84
CA VAL A 95 9.74 -21.21 14.85
C VAL A 95 10.11 -20.27 13.70
N GLY A 96 11.40 -20.00 13.48
CA GLY A 96 11.87 -19.21 12.34
C GLY A 96 11.36 -19.73 11.00
N LYS A 97 11.42 -21.05 10.77
CA LYS A 97 10.89 -21.69 9.56
C LYS A 97 9.37 -21.57 9.45
N ILE A 98 8.64 -21.77 10.54
CA ILE A 98 7.16 -21.63 10.55
C ILE A 98 6.77 -20.24 10.06
N PHE A 99 7.43 -19.18 10.55
CA PHE A 99 7.21 -17.82 10.07
C PHE A 99 7.56 -17.68 8.60
N LEU A 100 8.78 -18.08 8.21
CA LEU A 100 9.26 -17.98 6.83
C LEU A 100 8.27 -18.62 5.82
N HIS A 101 7.72 -19.79 6.14
CA HIS A 101 6.79 -20.49 5.25
C HIS A 101 5.34 -19.98 5.33
N SER A 102 4.98 -19.28 6.40
CA SER A 102 3.61 -18.78 6.61
C SER A 102 3.44 -17.32 6.19
N THR A 103 4.54 -16.56 6.10
CA THR A 103 4.53 -15.16 5.68
C THR A 103 4.96 -15.02 4.22
N THR A 104 4.32 -14.11 3.49
CA THR A 104 4.77 -13.68 2.17
C THR A 104 5.24 -12.24 2.30
N PRO A 105 6.55 -11.97 2.27
CA PRO A 105 7.05 -10.60 2.39
C PRO A 105 6.59 -9.79 1.18
N PHE A 106 6.14 -8.56 1.43
CA PHE A 106 5.96 -7.60 0.35
C PHE A 106 7.30 -7.27 -0.29
N ARG A 107 7.31 -7.20 -1.62
CA ARG A 107 8.49 -6.83 -2.41
C ARG A 107 8.13 -5.65 -3.31
N PRO A 108 8.62 -4.43 -2.98
CA PRO A 108 8.54 -3.29 -3.86
C PRO A 108 9.06 -3.61 -5.26
N VAL A 109 8.34 -3.16 -6.28
CA VAL A 109 8.82 -3.20 -7.67
C VAL A 109 9.22 -1.79 -8.11
N GLN A 110 10.19 -1.70 -9.03
CA GLN A 110 10.50 -0.44 -9.68
C GLN A 110 9.35 -0.08 -10.63
N CYS A 111 8.92 1.18 -10.59
CA CYS A 111 7.89 1.69 -11.47
C CYS A 111 8.50 2.68 -12.47
N ASP A 112 7.97 2.65 -13.69
CA ASP A 112 8.20 3.67 -14.69
C ASP A 112 6.89 4.42 -14.94
N TRP A 113 6.79 5.63 -14.38
CA TRP A 113 5.67 6.54 -14.59
C TRP A 113 5.91 7.51 -15.76
N SER A 114 6.95 7.28 -16.57
CA SER A 114 7.29 8.17 -17.67
C SER A 114 6.09 8.35 -18.60
N PRO A 115 5.71 9.60 -18.92
CA PRO A 115 4.64 9.86 -19.87
C PRO A 115 4.99 9.19 -21.20
N THR A 116 4.06 8.41 -21.75
CA THR A 116 4.25 7.80 -23.06
C THR A 116 4.57 8.91 -24.07
N PRO A 117 5.61 8.77 -24.92
CA PRO A 117 6.02 9.84 -25.83
C PRO A 117 4.88 10.17 -26.81
N ALA A 118 4.18 11.27 -26.52
CA ALA A 118 3.59 12.29 -27.39
C ALA A 118 2.94 11.88 -28.73
N CYS A 119 2.48 10.65 -28.91
CA CYS A 119 1.79 10.24 -30.15
C CYS A 119 0.26 10.19 -30.03
N SER A 120 -0.34 10.25 -28.83
CA SER A 120 -1.78 10.45 -28.71
C SER A 120 -2.07 11.86 -28.22
N GLN A 121 -2.73 12.65 -29.06
CA GLN A 121 -3.45 13.85 -28.61
C GLN A 121 -4.73 13.48 -27.82
N ASP A 122 -4.97 12.18 -27.64
CA ASP A 122 -6.15 11.65 -26.98
C ASP A 122 -5.87 11.38 -25.50
N ALA A 123 -6.84 11.75 -24.66
CA ALA A 123 -6.79 11.54 -23.22
C ALA A 123 -6.96 10.07 -22.82
N GLN A 124 -7.72 9.31 -23.62
CA GLN A 124 -8.11 7.93 -23.30
C GLN A 124 -6.90 6.98 -23.13
N PRO A 125 -5.91 6.92 -24.04
CA PRO A 125 -4.79 6.00 -23.90
C PRO A 125 -3.88 6.35 -22.71
N ILE A 126 -3.76 7.64 -22.37
CA ILE A 126 -3.01 8.09 -21.19
C ILE A 126 -3.73 7.66 -19.91
N ALA A 127 -5.04 7.88 -19.85
CA ALA A 127 -5.90 7.47 -18.75
C ALA A 127 -5.81 5.96 -18.49
N GLU A 128 -5.88 5.16 -19.56
CA GLU A 128 -5.76 3.69 -19.51
C GLU A 128 -4.37 3.23 -19.07
N ALA A 129 -3.29 3.85 -19.57
CA ALA A 129 -1.93 3.50 -19.16
C ALA A 129 -1.71 3.72 -17.65
N ILE A 130 -2.19 4.85 -17.12
CA ILE A 130 -2.14 5.13 -15.68
C ILE A 130 -2.98 4.13 -14.89
N GLU A 131 -4.20 3.80 -15.36
CA GLU A 131 -5.07 2.83 -14.69
C GLU A 131 -4.46 1.42 -14.67
N VAL A 132 -3.88 0.97 -15.79
CA VAL A 132 -3.23 -0.34 -15.89
C VAL A 132 -2.06 -0.44 -14.90
N GLN A 133 -1.20 0.58 -14.84
CA GLN A 133 -0.08 0.60 -13.90
C GLN A 133 -0.56 0.66 -12.44
N SER A 134 -1.56 1.50 -12.17
CA SER A 134 -2.19 1.63 -10.85
C SER A 134 -2.78 0.32 -10.36
N HIS A 135 -3.52 -0.37 -11.23
CA HIS A 135 -4.14 -1.65 -10.94
C HIS A 135 -3.09 -2.75 -10.72
N TYR A 136 -1.99 -2.74 -11.49
CA TYR A 136 -0.86 -3.63 -11.26
C TYR A 136 -0.24 -3.42 -9.88
N HIS A 137 -0.03 -2.16 -9.46
CA HIS A 137 0.49 -1.83 -8.12
C HIS A 137 -0.41 -2.34 -6.99
N PHE A 138 -1.73 -2.23 -7.14
CA PHE A 138 -2.65 -2.79 -6.15
C PHE A 138 -2.61 -4.32 -6.09
N LYS A 139 -2.52 -4.98 -7.25
CA LYS A 139 -2.48 -6.44 -7.34
C LYS A 139 -1.25 -7.06 -6.69
N ILE A 140 -0.12 -6.35 -6.65
CA ILE A 140 1.11 -6.90 -6.08
C ILE A 140 1.16 -6.78 -4.55
N ILE A 141 0.29 -5.99 -3.93
CA ILE A 141 0.21 -5.86 -2.47
C ILE A 141 -0.41 -7.14 -1.90
N PRO A 142 0.30 -7.90 -1.03
CA PRO A 142 -0.26 -9.07 -0.40
C PRO A 142 -1.48 -8.70 0.44
N PHE A 143 -2.52 -9.52 0.39
CA PHE A 143 -3.72 -9.31 1.22
C PHE A 143 -3.39 -9.18 2.72
N ALA A 144 -2.33 -9.85 3.20
CA ALA A 144 -1.88 -9.71 4.58
C ALA A 144 -1.42 -8.28 4.95
N GLU A 145 -0.83 -7.53 4.01
CA GLU A 145 -0.49 -6.12 4.24
C GLU A 145 -1.76 -5.26 4.32
N ILE A 146 -2.74 -5.53 3.46
CA ILE A 146 -4.04 -4.86 3.50
C ILE A 146 -4.71 -5.08 4.87
N VAL A 147 -4.75 -6.32 5.35
CA VAL A 147 -5.29 -6.64 6.70
C VAL A 147 -4.56 -5.82 7.77
N ARG A 148 -3.23 -5.75 7.73
CA ARG A 148 -2.45 -4.99 8.72
C ARG A 148 -2.80 -3.50 8.72
N VAL A 149 -3.02 -2.91 7.54
CA VAL A 149 -3.50 -1.51 7.43
C VAL A 149 -4.87 -1.34 8.06
N TYR A 150 -5.81 -2.26 7.83
CA TYR A 150 -7.13 -2.23 8.46
C TYR A 150 -7.08 -2.38 9.99
N LEU A 151 -6.07 -3.10 10.50
CA LEU A 151 -5.80 -3.21 11.94
C LEU A 151 -5.07 -1.99 12.50
N GLY A 152 -4.73 -1.01 11.65
CA GLY A 152 -4.09 0.23 12.06
C GLY A 152 -2.57 0.17 12.14
N TYR A 153 -1.95 -0.87 11.59
CA TYR A 153 -0.50 -0.98 11.50
C TYR A 153 0.02 -0.32 10.22
N ASN A 154 1.14 0.40 10.37
CA ASN A 154 1.92 0.83 9.21
C ASN A 154 2.60 -0.37 8.56
N THR A 155 2.70 -0.36 7.24
CA THR A 155 3.33 -1.43 6.46
C THR A 155 4.21 -0.86 5.36
N ASP A 156 5.26 -1.58 5.00
CA ASP A 156 6.12 -1.24 3.86
C ASP A 156 5.33 -1.08 2.56
N ALA A 157 4.23 -1.84 2.40
CA ALA A 157 3.35 -1.74 1.24
C ALA A 157 2.57 -0.43 1.19
N THR A 158 2.10 0.06 2.34
CA THR A 158 1.45 1.36 2.46
C THR A 158 2.41 2.49 2.16
N ASP A 159 3.60 2.45 2.76
CA ASP A 159 4.62 3.48 2.51
C ASP A 159 5.04 3.49 1.03
N TRP A 160 5.18 2.29 0.45
CA TRP A 160 5.51 2.16 -0.97
C TRP A 160 4.42 2.67 -1.90
N ILE A 161 3.14 2.34 -1.68
CA ILE A 161 2.05 2.81 -2.58
C ILE A 161 1.88 4.33 -2.49
N LEU A 162 2.03 4.91 -1.29
CA LEU A 162 2.03 6.37 -1.11
C LEU A 162 3.23 7.03 -1.79
N LYS A 163 4.40 6.37 -1.76
CA LYS A 163 5.57 6.83 -2.51
C LYS A 163 5.32 6.77 -4.02
N GLN A 164 4.70 5.71 -4.54
CA GLN A 164 4.38 5.62 -5.98
C GLN A 164 3.44 6.73 -6.42
N HIS A 165 2.42 7.03 -5.61
CA HIS A 165 1.51 8.14 -5.85
C HIS A 165 2.25 9.48 -5.91
N SER A 166 3.21 9.69 -5.00
CA SER A 166 4.03 10.91 -4.97
C SER A 166 4.94 11.02 -6.20
N VAL A 167 5.55 9.92 -6.65
CA VAL A 167 6.37 9.89 -7.86
C VAL A 167 5.53 10.23 -9.09
N LEU A 168 4.34 9.63 -9.23
CA LEU A 168 3.42 9.96 -10.32
C LEU A 168 3.08 11.46 -10.33
N CYS A 169 2.77 12.05 -9.17
CA CYS A 169 2.52 13.49 -9.06
C CYS A 169 3.68 14.33 -9.59
N GLU A 170 4.89 14.00 -9.14
CA GLU A 170 6.10 14.73 -9.50
C GLU A 170 6.38 14.61 -10.99
N THR A 171 6.26 13.40 -11.55
CA THR A 171 6.45 13.14 -12.97
C THR A 171 5.47 13.93 -13.83
N ILE A 172 4.16 13.90 -13.51
CA ILE A 172 3.16 14.69 -14.26
C ILE A 172 3.42 16.20 -14.10
N THR A 173 3.73 16.66 -12.89
CA THR A 173 4.01 18.07 -12.63
C THR A 173 5.23 18.54 -13.43
N GLN A 174 6.30 17.77 -13.44
CA GLN A 174 7.50 18.08 -14.19
C GLN A 174 7.21 18.07 -15.70
N HIS A 175 6.44 17.10 -16.19
CA HIS A 175 6.01 17.04 -17.58
C HIS A 175 5.24 18.28 -18.01
N LEU A 176 4.21 18.67 -17.25
CA LEU A 176 3.37 19.84 -17.55
C LEU A 176 4.11 21.17 -17.42
N ARG A 177 5.17 21.25 -16.61
CA ARG A 177 6.05 22.43 -16.55
C ARG A 177 6.83 22.63 -17.84
N HIS A 178 7.27 21.55 -18.49
CA HIS A 178 7.99 21.60 -19.77
C HIS A 178 7.04 21.67 -20.97
N HIS A 179 5.81 21.17 -20.82
CA HIS A 179 4.77 21.08 -21.85
C HIS A 179 3.45 21.73 -21.40
N PRO A 180 3.42 23.05 -21.16
CA PRO A 180 2.22 23.75 -20.68
C PRO A 180 1.02 23.65 -21.64
N GLU A 181 1.27 23.43 -22.93
CA GLU A 181 0.23 23.19 -23.95
C GLU A 181 -0.57 21.91 -23.70
N GLN A 182 -0.04 20.96 -22.91
CA GLN A 182 -0.69 19.68 -22.61
C GLN A 182 -1.58 19.73 -21.36
N ILE A 183 -1.70 20.88 -20.69
CA ILE A 183 -2.54 21.01 -19.48
C ILE A 183 -4.01 20.68 -19.79
N SER A 184 -4.53 21.12 -20.93
CA SER A 184 -5.90 20.80 -21.35
C SER A 184 -6.09 19.30 -21.57
N LEU A 185 -5.11 18.64 -22.18
CA LEU A 185 -5.12 17.19 -22.38
C LEU A 185 -5.19 16.44 -21.05
N TYR A 186 -4.33 16.78 -20.09
CA TYR A 186 -4.33 16.12 -18.77
C TYR A 186 -5.58 16.44 -17.93
N THR A 187 -6.25 17.56 -18.20
CA THR A 187 -7.59 17.85 -17.64
C THR A 187 -8.64 16.88 -18.21
N GLU A 188 -8.56 16.54 -19.49
CA GLU A 188 -9.44 15.52 -20.08
C GLU A 188 -9.08 14.10 -19.60
N VAL A 189 -7.79 13.80 -19.38
CA VAL A 189 -7.33 12.52 -18.78
C VAL A 189 -8.00 12.30 -17.43
N GLU A 190 -7.98 13.31 -16.55
CA GLU A 190 -8.63 13.25 -15.25
C GLU A 190 -10.14 12.93 -15.36
N LYS A 191 -10.86 13.60 -16.28
CA LYS A 191 -12.29 13.35 -16.51
C LYS A 191 -12.56 11.95 -17.03
N VAL A 192 -11.78 11.47 -18.00
CA VAL A 192 -11.90 10.10 -18.52
C VAL A 192 -11.75 9.14 -17.36
N GLN A 193 -10.72 9.33 -16.55
CA GLN A 193 -10.44 8.36 -15.55
C GLN A 193 -11.46 8.38 -14.38
N PHE A 194 -12.07 9.53 -14.05
CA PHE A 194 -13.20 9.59 -13.11
C PHE A 194 -14.31 8.59 -13.46
N ASN A 195 -14.53 8.32 -14.75
CA ASN A 195 -15.52 7.35 -15.21
C ASN A 195 -15.11 5.89 -14.97
N PHE A 196 -13.83 5.57 -14.74
CA PHE A 196 -13.36 4.22 -14.43
C PHE A 196 -13.73 3.76 -13.01
N HIS A 197 -14.32 4.63 -12.16
CA HIS A 197 -14.67 4.32 -10.76
C HIS A 197 -13.48 3.88 -9.88
N SER A 198 -12.24 4.03 -10.36
CA SER A 198 -11.04 3.57 -9.68
C SER A 198 -10.59 4.59 -8.65
N ALA A 199 -11.22 4.60 -7.47
CA ALA A 199 -11.12 5.66 -6.46
C ALA A 199 -9.68 6.00 -5.98
N ILE A 200 -8.70 5.16 -6.31
CA ILE A 200 -7.47 5.06 -5.52
C ILE A 200 -6.35 6.00 -6.00
N PHE A 201 -6.54 6.68 -7.15
CA PHE A 201 -5.54 7.62 -7.70
C PHE A 201 -6.13 8.91 -8.31
N TRP A 202 -7.36 9.32 -7.93
CA TRP A 202 -7.98 10.61 -8.37
C TRP A 202 -7.40 11.84 -7.70
N ILE A 203 -7.00 11.70 -6.44
CA ILE A 203 -6.55 12.81 -5.58
C ILE A 203 -5.32 13.59 -6.12
N PRO A 204 -4.29 12.95 -6.74
CA PRO A 204 -3.09 13.64 -7.17
C PRO A 204 -3.31 14.56 -8.38
N LEU A 205 -4.11 14.14 -9.37
CA LEU A 205 -4.35 14.92 -10.58
C LEU A 205 -5.17 16.18 -10.28
N ILE A 206 -6.21 16.07 -9.45
CA ILE A 206 -7.04 17.21 -9.00
C ILE A 206 -6.17 18.23 -8.24
N GLU A 207 -5.30 17.75 -7.36
CA GLU A 207 -4.40 18.61 -6.57
C GLU A 207 -3.37 19.33 -7.47
N ILE A 208 -2.87 18.68 -8.52
CA ILE A 208 -1.90 19.26 -9.46
C ILE A 208 -2.57 20.29 -10.38
N LEU A 209 -3.76 19.97 -10.91
CA LEU A 209 -4.50 20.83 -11.82
C LEU A 209 -5.03 22.07 -11.10
N SER A 210 -5.53 21.93 -9.88
CA SER A 210 -5.97 23.07 -9.05
C SER A 210 -4.83 24.03 -8.68
N ARG A 211 -3.60 23.54 -8.54
CA ARG A 211 -2.40 24.37 -8.32
C ARG A 211 -1.88 25.06 -9.58
N SER A 212 -2.03 24.40 -10.73
CA SER A 212 -1.58 24.91 -12.03
C SER A 212 -2.56 25.92 -12.62
N TYR A 213 -3.85 25.81 -12.28
CA TYR A 213 -4.90 26.72 -12.75
C TYR A 213 -5.15 27.87 -11.75
N LYS A 214 -4.35 28.94 -11.83
CA LYS A 214 -4.76 30.24 -11.27
C LYS A 214 -5.58 30.98 -12.32
N PRO A 215 -6.90 31.16 -12.16
CA PRO A 215 -7.65 31.97 -13.10
C PRO A 215 -7.06 33.38 -13.13
N LYS A 216 -6.68 33.86 -14.32
CA LYS A 216 -6.38 35.28 -14.52
C LYS A 216 -7.58 36.07 -14.00
N ALA A 217 -7.38 36.85 -12.94
CA ALA A 217 -8.38 37.78 -12.45
C ALA A 217 -8.86 38.61 -13.66
N ARG A 218 -10.16 38.56 -13.95
CA ARG A 218 -10.76 39.43 -14.96
C ARG A 218 -10.52 40.85 -14.48
N LEU A 219 -9.80 41.64 -15.28
CA LEU A 219 -9.71 43.07 -15.10
C LEU A 219 -11.15 43.63 -15.03
N PRO A 220 -11.43 44.59 -14.12
CA PRO A 220 -12.72 45.23 -14.10
C PRO A 220 -12.92 45.94 -15.44
N THR A 221 -14.00 45.59 -16.13
CA THR A 221 -14.51 46.39 -17.24
C THR A 221 -14.99 47.71 -16.63
N GLU A 222 -14.16 48.75 -16.68
CA GLU A 222 -14.63 50.10 -16.37
C GLU A 222 -15.55 50.56 -17.51
N LEU A 223 -16.74 51.01 -17.10
CA LEU A 223 -17.73 51.75 -17.88
C LEU A 223 -17.46 53.24 -17.73
#